data_AF-X1UUG2-F1
#
_entry.id   AF-X1UUG2-F1
#
_cell.length_a   1.000
_cell.length_b   1.000
_cell.length_c   1.000
_cell.angle_alpha   90.00
_cell.angle_beta   90.00
_cell.angle_gamma   90.00
#
_symmetry.space_group_name_H-M   'P 1'
#
loop_
_entity.id
_entity.type
_entity.pdbx_description
1 polymer ?
#
loop_
_entity_poly.entity_id
_entity_poly.type
_entity_poly.pdbx_seq_one_letter_code
_entity_poly.pdbx_strand_id
1 'polypeptide(L)'
;EKLNTYIKLNPTLLGYDVVSNILKSAGFDNIELDPLSFVNDLQFSDAIPMIQRLTVKAEETDLEFGVKLSNTLAVKNSEDFLPGDEQYMSGRSLYPLTIKLAEQISRSFNGQINISFSGGANQQNISDILKCGIYPVTVVTDLLKPGGYQRLRNMAHIAIKALPEIPGSIDLEKLNGLAENAQTDPDYTLQEQMQLRNIDKTPLDVFDCAIAPCIEACPIHQDIPAYIELTGKGKYEEAL
;
A
#
# COMPACT_ATOMS: atom_id res chain seq x y z
N GLU A 1 15.97 29.17 0.14
CA GLU A 1 16.08 28.08 -0.83
C GLU A 1 14.69 27.76 -1.37
N LYS A 2 14.57 27.34 -2.63
CA LYS A 2 13.30 26.95 -3.27
C LYS A 2 13.29 25.43 -3.41
N LEU A 3 12.20 24.75 -3.05
CA LEU A 3 12.13 23.29 -2.97
C LEU A 3 10.94 22.76 -3.79
N ASN A 4 11.17 21.66 -4.53
CA ASN A 4 10.10 20.86 -5.10
C ASN A 4 9.20 20.33 -3.96
N THR A 5 7.89 20.24 -4.20
CA THR A 5 6.93 20.00 -3.12
C THR A 5 5.88 18.96 -3.51
N TYR A 6 5.68 17.98 -2.65
CA TYR A 6 4.55 17.06 -2.72
C TYR A 6 3.66 17.25 -1.50
N ILE A 7 2.36 17.43 -1.70
CA ILE A 7 1.39 17.49 -0.60
C ILE A 7 0.77 16.13 -0.39
N LYS A 8 0.76 15.67 0.85
CA LYS A 8 0.15 14.41 1.23
C LYS A 8 -1.37 14.55 1.28
N LEU A 9 -2.08 13.63 0.63
CA LEU A 9 -3.53 13.57 0.61
C LEU A 9 -4.02 12.22 1.14
N ASN A 10 -5.20 12.23 1.75
CA ASN A 10 -5.81 11.07 2.40
C ASN A 10 -7.00 10.52 1.62
N PRO A 11 -7.33 9.22 1.78
CA PRO A 11 -8.54 8.63 1.20
C PRO A 11 -9.85 9.24 1.70
N THR A 12 -9.83 10.03 2.78
CA THR A 12 -10.99 10.80 3.25
C THR A 12 -11.57 11.71 2.16
N LEU A 13 -10.75 12.14 1.20
CA LEU A 13 -11.17 12.88 0.01
C LEU A 13 -12.17 12.13 -0.88
N LEU A 14 -12.27 10.79 -0.79
CA LEU A 14 -13.29 10.02 -1.51
C LEU A 14 -14.69 10.20 -0.90
N GLY A 15 -14.78 10.70 0.34
CA GLY A 15 -16.01 10.78 1.11
C GLY A 15 -16.31 9.49 1.89
N TYR A 16 -17.04 9.65 3.00
CA TYR A 16 -17.33 8.57 3.95
C TYR A 16 -18.01 7.38 3.28
N ASP A 17 -19.07 7.62 2.51
CA ASP A 17 -19.88 6.55 1.90
C ASP A 17 -19.07 5.72 0.91
N VAL A 18 -18.24 6.38 0.08
CA VAL A 18 -17.39 5.69 -0.90
C VAL A 18 -16.36 4.81 -0.18
N VAL A 19 -15.68 5.35 0.83
CA VAL A 19 -14.69 4.59 1.60
C VAL A 19 -15.35 3.41 2.33
N SER A 20 -16.48 3.64 2.99
CA SER A 20 -17.23 2.60 3.71
C SER A 20 -17.69 1.48 2.76
N ASN A 21 -18.21 1.85 1.59
CA ASN A 21 -18.68 0.87 0.61
C ASN A 21 -17.55 0.02 0.03
N ILE A 22 -16.39 0.62 -0.28
CA ILE A 22 -15.23 -0.12 -0.78
C ILE A 22 -14.73 -1.10 0.29
N LEU A 23 -14.61 -0.67 1.54
CA LEU A 23 -14.15 -1.54 2.63
C LEU A 23 -15.11 -2.72 2.88
N LYS A 24 -16.41 -2.46 2.97
CA LYS A 24 -17.43 -3.51 3.14
C LYS A 24 -17.46 -4.49 1.97
N SER A 25 -17.40 -3.98 0.74
CA SER A 25 -17.39 -4.84 -0.46
C SER A 25 -16.14 -5.74 -0.51
N ALA A 26 -15.03 -5.27 0.05
CA ALA A 26 -13.82 -6.04 0.20
C ALA A 26 -13.81 -6.97 1.44
N GLY A 27 -14.90 -7.05 2.20
CA GLY A 27 -15.05 -7.92 3.37
C GLY A 27 -14.45 -7.37 4.67
N PHE A 28 -14.10 -6.08 4.72
CA PHE A 28 -13.58 -5.42 5.93
C PHE A 28 -14.70 -4.83 6.80
N ASP A 29 -15.72 -5.63 7.12
CA ASP A 29 -16.91 -5.19 7.87
C ASP A 29 -16.61 -4.79 9.32
N ASN A 30 -15.48 -5.25 9.86
CA ASN A 30 -15.00 -4.93 11.21
C ASN A 30 -14.28 -3.58 11.31
N ILE A 31 -14.02 -2.90 10.18
CA ILE A 31 -13.34 -1.61 10.20
C ILE A 31 -14.37 -0.49 10.41
N GLU A 32 -14.30 0.13 11.57
CA GLU A 32 -15.14 1.27 11.92
C GLU A 32 -14.49 2.59 11.53
N LEU A 33 -15.13 3.34 10.65
CA LEU A 33 -14.73 4.70 10.28
C LEU A 33 -15.30 5.72 11.29
N ASP A 34 -14.57 6.81 11.55
CA ASP A 34 -15.13 7.97 12.24
C ASP A 34 -15.64 9.00 11.22
N PRO A 35 -16.97 9.24 11.11
CA PRO A 35 -17.52 10.25 10.22
C PRO A 35 -16.93 11.64 10.45
N LEU A 36 -16.54 11.97 11.68
CA LEU A 36 -16.01 13.28 12.02
C LEU A 36 -14.65 13.54 11.35
N SER A 37 -13.81 12.52 11.18
CA SER A 37 -12.53 12.64 10.45
C SER A 37 -12.75 13.07 9.00
N PHE A 38 -13.83 12.60 8.35
CA PHE A 38 -14.14 12.97 6.97
C PHE A 38 -14.67 14.39 6.84
N VAL A 39 -15.36 14.91 7.86
CA VAL A 39 -15.88 16.28 7.89
C VAL A 39 -14.75 17.29 8.17
N ASN A 40 -13.83 16.94 9.07
CA ASN A 40 -12.74 17.83 9.50
C ASN A 40 -11.56 17.86 8.52
N ASP A 41 -11.35 16.79 7.75
CA ASP A 41 -10.29 16.72 6.74
C ASP A 41 -10.56 17.66 5.55
N LEU A 42 -9.53 17.84 4.72
CA LEU A 42 -9.64 18.53 3.44
C LEU A 42 -10.71 17.86 2.56
N GLN A 43 -11.63 18.66 2.02
CA GLN A 43 -12.69 18.17 1.12
C GLN A 43 -12.21 18.15 -0.33
N PHE A 44 -12.74 17.23 -1.15
CA PHE A 44 -12.35 17.10 -2.56
C PHE A 44 -12.60 18.40 -3.36
N SER A 45 -13.72 19.07 -3.10
CA SER A 45 -14.08 20.36 -3.71
C SER A 45 -13.07 21.47 -3.42
N ASP A 46 -12.37 21.40 -2.29
CA ASP A 46 -11.34 22.37 -1.89
C ASP A 46 -9.94 21.94 -2.34
N ALA A 47 -9.69 20.62 -2.36
CA ALA A 47 -8.43 20.03 -2.78
C ALA A 47 -8.09 20.35 -4.24
N ILE A 48 -9.04 20.20 -5.16
CA ILE A 48 -8.77 20.39 -6.59
C ILE A 48 -8.34 21.84 -6.91
N PRO A 49 -9.06 22.91 -6.47
CA PRO A 49 -8.60 24.27 -6.67
C PRO A 49 -7.26 24.57 -5.97
N MET A 50 -7.00 23.97 -4.80
CA MET A 50 -5.72 24.12 -4.10
C MET A 50 -4.55 23.54 -4.92
N ILE A 51 -4.69 22.30 -5.39
CA ILE A 51 -3.68 21.62 -6.21
C ILE A 51 -3.43 22.44 -7.49
N GLN A 52 -4.47 22.92 -8.16
CA GLN A 52 -4.32 23.76 -9.36
C GLN A 52 -3.48 25.02 -9.11
N ARG A 53 -3.74 25.75 -8.01
CA ARG A 53 -2.97 26.96 -7.67
C ARG A 53 -1.51 26.64 -7.37
N LEU A 54 -1.25 25.51 -6.73
CA LEU A 54 0.11 25.09 -6.38
C LEU A 54 0.89 24.60 -7.61
N THR A 55 0.23 23.89 -8.53
CA THR A 55 0.82 23.52 -9.82
C THR A 55 1.26 24.76 -10.60
N VAL A 56 0.36 25.74 -10.76
CA VAL A 56 0.70 27.01 -11.43
C VAL A 56 1.85 27.71 -10.71
N LYS A 57 1.85 27.71 -9.37
CA LYS A 57 2.91 28.38 -8.61
C LYS A 57 4.27 27.70 -8.79
N ALA A 58 4.29 26.38 -8.89
CA ALA A 58 5.50 25.62 -9.12
C ALA A 58 6.07 25.92 -10.52
N GLU A 59 5.21 25.95 -11.55
CA GLU A 59 5.58 26.33 -12.92
C GLU A 59 6.17 27.75 -12.98
N GLU A 60 5.53 28.75 -12.34
CA GLU A 60 6.04 30.13 -12.26
C GLU A 60 7.41 30.23 -11.59
N THR A 61 7.77 29.25 -10.76
CA THR A 61 9.00 29.26 -9.96
C THR A 61 10.06 28.28 -10.44
N ASP A 62 9.81 27.61 -11.57
CA ASP A 62 10.67 26.57 -12.16
C ASP A 62 10.93 25.41 -11.16
N LEU A 63 9.87 24.96 -10.49
CA LEU A 63 9.87 23.87 -9.52
C LEU A 63 8.85 22.80 -9.90
N GLU A 64 9.06 21.59 -9.38
CA GLU A 64 8.11 20.50 -9.50
C GLU A 64 7.11 20.48 -8.34
N PHE A 65 5.86 20.15 -8.68
CA PHE A 65 4.80 19.92 -7.73
C PHE A 65 4.09 18.59 -8.01
N GLY A 66 3.57 17.97 -6.94
CA GLY A 66 2.79 16.76 -7.03
C GLY A 66 2.01 16.48 -5.75
N VAL A 67 1.37 15.32 -5.72
CA VAL A 67 0.65 14.83 -4.55
C VAL A 67 1.19 13.48 -4.12
N LYS A 68 1.25 13.26 -2.80
CA LYS A 68 1.59 11.96 -2.23
C LYS A 68 0.31 11.31 -1.73
N LEU A 69 -0.06 10.21 -2.36
CA LEU A 69 -1.25 9.44 -2.03
C LEU A 69 -0.91 8.27 -1.13
N SER A 70 -1.87 8.01 -0.24
CA SER A 70 -1.79 7.90 1.22
C SER A 70 -0.56 7.26 1.89
N ASN A 71 -0.56 7.23 3.22
CA ASN A 71 0.24 6.31 4.01
C ASN A 71 -0.68 5.36 4.81
N THR A 72 -1.73 5.94 5.40
CA THR A 72 -2.68 5.27 6.28
C THR A 72 -4.09 5.88 6.14
N LEU A 73 -5.10 5.20 6.67
CA LEU A 73 -6.43 5.76 6.92
C LEU A 73 -6.72 5.66 8.43
N ALA A 74 -7.11 6.77 9.06
CA ALA A 74 -7.56 6.76 10.44
C ALA A 74 -8.90 6.02 10.54
N VAL A 75 -9.00 5.09 11.49
CA VAL A 75 -10.18 4.30 11.80
C VAL A 75 -10.33 4.22 13.32
N LYS A 76 -11.52 3.93 13.83
CA LYS A 76 -11.76 3.81 15.27
C LYS A 76 -10.97 2.65 15.85
N ASN A 77 -10.48 2.84 17.05
CA ASN A 77 -9.85 1.80 17.84
C ASN A 77 -10.92 1.06 18.67
N SER A 78 -11.58 0.07 18.06
CA SER A 78 -12.74 -0.61 18.65
C SER A 78 -12.39 -1.67 19.70
N GLU A 79 -11.14 -2.15 19.79
CA GLU A 79 -10.79 -3.38 20.53
C GLU A 79 -9.88 -3.17 21.76
N ASP A 80 -9.77 -1.95 22.32
CA ASP A 80 -8.83 -1.62 23.42
C ASP A 80 -7.38 -2.12 23.18
N PHE A 81 -7.04 -2.41 21.92
CA PHE A 81 -5.79 -3.07 21.55
C PHE A 81 -4.62 -2.08 21.56
N LEU A 82 -4.89 -0.84 21.15
CA LEU A 82 -3.95 0.29 21.20
C LEU A 82 -4.43 1.34 22.21
N PRO A 83 -3.54 2.20 22.73
CA PRO A 83 -3.95 3.37 23.50
C PRO A 83 -4.61 4.42 22.59
N GLY A 84 -5.72 5.02 23.04
CA GLY A 84 -6.43 6.11 22.36
C GLY A 84 -7.63 5.66 21.53
N ASP A 85 -8.35 6.62 20.93
CA ASP A 85 -9.61 6.35 20.21
C ASP A 85 -9.42 6.02 18.71
N GLU A 86 -8.22 6.20 18.18
CA GLU A 86 -7.88 6.03 16.76
C GLU A 86 -6.77 4.99 16.54
N GLN A 87 -6.90 4.25 15.44
CA GLN A 87 -5.84 3.42 14.88
C GLN A 87 -5.68 3.71 13.37
N TYR A 88 -4.57 3.28 12.78
CA TYR A 88 -4.23 3.62 11.40
C TYR A 88 -4.17 2.38 10.51
N MET A 89 -5.17 2.22 9.65
CA MET A 89 -5.21 1.16 8.65
C MET A 89 -4.17 1.41 7.55
N SER A 90 -3.38 0.39 7.21
CA SER A 90 -2.35 0.46 6.15
C SER A 90 -2.22 -0.86 5.38
N GLY A 91 -1.39 -0.87 4.35
CA GLY A 91 -1.11 -2.07 3.57
C GLY A 91 -2.24 -2.42 2.60
N ARG A 92 -2.53 -3.71 2.47
CA ARG A 92 -3.35 -4.26 1.39
C ARG A 92 -4.77 -3.68 1.33
N SER A 93 -5.42 -3.52 2.49
CA SER A 93 -6.77 -2.95 2.57
C SER A 93 -6.84 -1.47 2.15
N LEU A 94 -5.70 -0.76 2.14
CA LEU A 94 -5.60 0.63 1.73
C LEU A 94 -5.46 0.80 0.21
N TYR A 95 -5.10 -0.27 -0.52
CA TYR A 95 -4.85 -0.22 -1.96
C TYR A 95 -6.05 0.21 -2.78
N PRO A 96 -7.25 -0.41 -2.64
CA PRO A 96 -8.42 -0.06 -3.44
C PRO A 96 -8.83 1.41 -3.25
N LEU A 97 -8.71 1.91 -2.02
CA LEU A 97 -8.99 3.31 -1.68
C LEU A 97 -7.96 4.27 -2.31
N THR A 98 -6.68 3.94 -2.20
CA THR A 98 -5.61 4.84 -2.65
C THR A 98 -5.57 4.94 -4.17
N ILE A 99 -5.76 3.82 -4.87
CA ILE A 99 -5.79 3.82 -6.33
C ILE A 99 -7.05 4.49 -6.87
N LYS A 100 -8.20 4.36 -6.18
CA LYS A 100 -9.43 5.08 -6.54
C LYS A 100 -9.27 6.60 -6.37
N LEU A 101 -8.60 7.04 -5.30
CA LEU A 101 -8.27 8.45 -5.12
C LEU A 101 -7.31 8.96 -6.19
N ALA A 102 -6.29 8.17 -6.55
CA ALA A 102 -5.37 8.50 -7.63
C ALA A 102 -6.11 8.71 -8.95
N GLU A 103 -7.07 7.84 -9.27
CA GLU A 103 -7.93 7.94 -10.44
C GLU A 103 -8.74 9.24 -10.46
N GLN A 104 -9.47 9.55 -9.38
CA GLN A 104 -10.31 10.76 -9.30
C GLN A 104 -9.51 12.07 -9.39
N ILE A 105 -8.35 12.13 -8.72
CA ILE A 105 -7.46 13.28 -8.82
C ILE A 105 -6.91 13.40 -10.24
N SER A 106 -6.35 12.33 -10.80
CA SER A 106 -5.76 12.34 -12.14
C SER A 106 -6.77 12.75 -13.21
N ARG A 107 -8.02 12.28 -13.10
CA ARG A 107 -9.12 12.69 -14.00
C ARG A 107 -9.38 14.19 -13.95
N SER A 108 -9.28 14.81 -12.77
CA SER A 108 -9.48 16.25 -12.59
C SER A 108 -8.38 17.10 -13.24
N PHE A 109 -7.20 16.52 -13.49
CA PHE A 109 -6.06 17.17 -14.13
C PHE A 109 -5.73 16.59 -15.52
N ASN A 110 -6.62 15.82 -16.13
CA ASN A 110 -6.40 15.16 -17.43
C ASN A 110 -5.07 14.37 -17.50
N GLY A 111 -4.70 13.71 -16.39
CA GLY A 111 -3.45 12.96 -16.25
C GLY A 111 -2.18 13.82 -16.08
N GLN A 112 -2.31 15.16 -16.06
CA GLN A 112 -1.21 16.11 -15.90
C GLN A 112 -0.98 16.43 -14.42
N ILE A 113 -0.66 15.40 -13.63
CA ILE A 113 -0.28 15.55 -12.22
C ILE A 113 0.71 14.49 -11.80
N ASN A 114 1.73 14.89 -11.06
CA ASN A 114 2.69 13.94 -10.48
C ASN A 114 2.11 13.31 -9.22
N ILE A 115 2.12 11.98 -9.15
CA ILE A 115 1.62 11.23 -8.00
C ILE A 115 2.71 10.32 -7.45
N SER A 116 3.08 10.55 -6.18
CA SER A 116 3.78 9.55 -5.38
C SER A 116 2.76 8.65 -4.68
N PHE A 117 3.00 7.34 -4.65
CA PHE A 117 2.06 6.35 -4.14
C PHE A 117 2.61 5.61 -2.93
N SER A 118 1.86 5.54 -1.83
CA SER A 118 2.26 4.88 -0.59
C SER A 118 1.06 4.20 0.12
N GLY A 119 0.09 3.68 -0.63
CA GLY A 119 -1.10 3.05 -0.07
C GLY A 119 -1.29 1.61 -0.54
N GLY A 120 -0.51 0.66 -0.01
CA GLY A 120 -0.75 -0.76 -0.23
C GLY A 120 -0.10 -1.38 -1.47
N ALA A 121 0.96 -0.77 -2.00
CA ALA A 121 1.77 -1.37 -3.06
C ALA A 121 2.48 -2.65 -2.59
N ASN A 122 2.54 -3.66 -3.45
CA ASN A 122 3.14 -4.98 -3.21
C ASN A 122 3.64 -5.61 -4.53
N GLN A 123 4.10 -6.86 -4.48
CA GLN A 123 4.62 -7.57 -5.66
C GLN A 123 3.58 -7.79 -6.77
N GLN A 124 2.28 -7.83 -6.45
CA GLN A 124 1.21 -8.08 -7.40
C GLN A 124 0.84 -6.82 -8.20
N ASN A 125 0.85 -5.64 -7.57
CA ASN A 125 0.37 -4.41 -8.20
C ASN A 125 1.46 -3.39 -8.60
N ILE A 126 2.71 -3.55 -8.14
CA ILE A 126 3.74 -2.52 -8.39
C ILE A 126 3.98 -2.25 -9.88
N SER A 127 3.93 -3.28 -10.73
CA SER A 127 4.04 -3.14 -12.18
C SER A 127 2.92 -2.26 -12.73
N ASP A 128 1.68 -2.53 -12.35
CA ASP A 128 0.52 -1.86 -12.92
C ASP A 128 0.41 -0.40 -12.45
N ILE A 129 0.76 -0.14 -11.19
CA ILE A 129 0.88 1.24 -10.67
C ILE A 129 1.88 2.04 -11.51
N LEU A 130 3.08 1.48 -11.75
CA LEU A 130 4.12 2.14 -12.55
C LEU A 130 3.68 2.36 -14.01
N LYS A 131 3.03 1.36 -14.62
CA LYS A 131 2.52 1.43 -16.00
C LYS A 131 1.37 2.43 -16.19
N CYS A 132 0.73 2.86 -15.09
CA CYS A 132 -0.21 3.99 -15.11
C CYS A 132 0.48 5.36 -15.11
N GLY A 133 1.81 5.43 -14.95
CA GLY A 133 2.55 6.69 -14.83
C GLY A 133 2.67 7.20 -13.40
N ILE A 134 2.35 6.37 -12.39
CA ILE A 134 2.43 6.75 -10.99
C ILE A 134 3.79 6.35 -10.42
N TYR A 135 4.60 7.34 -10.06
CA TYR A 135 5.90 7.17 -9.41
C TYR A 135 6.32 8.43 -8.64
N PRO A 136 7.11 8.30 -7.55
CA PRO A 136 7.66 7.08 -6.98
C PRO A 136 6.65 6.28 -6.16
N VAL A 137 6.85 4.95 -6.09
CA VAL A 137 6.05 4.01 -5.28
C VAL A 137 6.81 3.64 -4.01
N THR A 138 6.17 3.83 -2.85
CA THR A 138 6.71 3.50 -1.53
C THR A 138 6.04 2.23 -0.99
N VAL A 139 6.83 1.32 -0.43
CA VAL A 139 6.36 0.07 0.17
C VAL A 139 6.93 -0.05 1.58
N VAL A 140 6.06 -0.18 2.60
CA VAL A 140 6.47 -0.33 4.01
C VAL A 140 5.72 -1.48 4.67
N THR A 141 4.38 -1.45 4.70
CA THR A 141 3.59 -2.48 5.39
C THR A 141 3.88 -3.89 4.88
N ASP A 142 4.17 -4.07 3.58
CA ASP A 142 4.56 -5.38 3.04
C ASP A 142 5.96 -5.83 3.50
N LEU A 143 6.88 -4.88 3.71
CA LEU A 143 8.24 -5.15 4.19
C LEU A 143 8.25 -5.60 5.66
N LEU A 144 7.31 -5.07 6.46
CA LEU A 144 7.17 -5.41 7.88
C LEU A 144 6.56 -6.80 8.13
N LYS A 145 5.98 -7.43 7.09
CA LYS A 145 5.46 -8.80 7.18
C LYS A 145 6.59 -9.82 7.04
N PRO A 146 6.46 -11.03 7.62
CA PRO A 146 7.43 -12.12 7.43
C PRO A 146 7.79 -12.31 5.94
N GLY A 147 9.09 -12.40 5.66
CA GLY A 147 9.63 -12.51 4.29
C GLY A 147 9.59 -11.22 3.45
N GLY A 148 9.21 -10.07 4.02
CA GLY A 148 9.05 -8.80 3.30
C GLY A 148 10.31 -8.31 2.58
N TYR A 149 11.47 -8.41 3.22
CA TYR A 149 12.75 -8.07 2.57
C TYR A 149 13.11 -8.98 1.38
N GLN A 150 12.68 -10.25 1.38
CA GLN A 150 12.84 -11.12 0.22
C GLN A 150 11.91 -10.70 -0.92
N ARG A 151 10.64 -10.37 -0.60
CA ARG A 151 9.69 -9.83 -1.58
C ARG A 151 10.17 -8.50 -2.17
N LEU A 152 10.89 -7.66 -1.41
CA LEU A 152 11.47 -6.41 -1.93
C LEU A 152 12.38 -6.64 -3.13
N ARG A 153 13.22 -7.67 -3.12
CA ARG A 153 14.07 -8.01 -4.26
C ARG A 153 13.25 -8.34 -5.51
N ASN A 154 12.19 -9.12 -5.35
CA ASN A 154 11.29 -9.45 -6.46
C ASN A 154 10.54 -8.23 -6.97
N MET A 155 10.01 -7.38 -6.06
CA MET A 155 9.38 -6.10 -6.41
C MET A 155 10.33 -5.21 -7.20
N ALA A 156 11.60 -5.11 -6.80
CA ALA A 156 12.60 -4.34 -7.53
C ALA A 156 12.83 -4.89 -8.96
N HIS A 157 12.92 -6.21 -9.13
CA HIS A 157 13.03 -6.81 -10.46
C HIS A 157 11.79 -6.54 -11.33
N ILE A 158 10.59 -6.60 -10.76
CA ILE A 158 9.34 -6.28 -11.47
C ILE A 158 9.33 -4.80 -11.87
N ALA A 159 9.68 -3.90 -10.96
CA ALA A 159 9.74 -2.47 -11.22
C ALA A 159 10.76 -2.13 -12.33
N ILE A 160 11.96 -2.72 -12.29
CA ILE A 160 12.98 -2.54 -13.34
C ILE A 160 12.46 -2.96 -14.71
N LYS A 161 11.75 -4.09 -14.79
CA LYS A 161 11.14 -4.55 -16.04
C LYS A 161 10.03 -3.62 -16.54
N ALA A 162 9.31 -2.97 -15.64
CA ALA A 162 8.25 -2.02 -15.98
C ALA A 162 8.76 -0.63 -16.39
N LEU A 163 10.01 -0.25 -16.03
CA LEU A 163 10.58 1.08 -16.34
C LEU A 163 10.39 1.54 -17.80
N PRO A 164 10.64 0.70 -18.83
CA PRO A 164 10.48 1.13 -20.23
C PRO A 164 9.01 1.38 -20.64
N GLU A 165 8.05 0.90 -19.85
CA GLU A 165 6.61 1.00 -20.10
C GLU A 165 5.95 2.14 -19.31
N ILE A 166 6.71 2.86 -18.47
CA ILE A 166 6.19 3.99 -17.69
C ILE A 166 5.92 5.16 -18.64
N PRO A 167 4.67 5.65 -18.74
CA PRO A 167 4.34 6.80 -19.58
C PRO A 167 4.88 8.11 -18.97
N GLY A 168 5.06 9.13 -19.82
CA GLY A 168 5.53 10.47 -19.38
C GLY A 168 4.51 11.27 -18.57
N SER A 169 3.24 10.87 -18.60
CA SER A 169 2.14 11.41 -17.80
C SER A 169 1.20 10.28 -17.41
N ILE A 170 0.24 10.52 -16.51
CA ILE A 170 -0.66 9.47 -16.07
C ILE A 170 -1.56 8.99 -17.21
N ASP A 171 -1.59 7.68 -17.42
CA ASP A 171 -2.49 7.00 -18.37
C ASP A 171 -3.85 6.76 -17.69
N LEU A 172 -4.82 7.63 -18.00
CA LEU A 172 -6.14 7.62 -17.37
C LEU A 172 -6.95 6.36 -17.68
N GLU A 173 -6.77 5.76 -18.85
CA GLU A 173 -7.51 4.55 -19.23
C GLU A 173 -7.03 3.36 -18.39
N LYS A 174 -5.71 3.17 -18.32
CA LYS A 174 -5.11 2.14 -17.47
C LYS A 174 -5.42 2.36 -16.00
N LEU A 175 -5.34 3.60 -15.53
CA LEU A 175 -5.61 3.93 -14.13
C LEU A 175 -7.07 3.69 -13.76
N ASN A 176 -8.02 4.02 -14.66
CA ASN A 176 -9.43 3.72 -14.45
C ASN A 176 -9.67 2.21 -14.34
N GLY A 177 -9.14 1.43 -15.28
CA GLY A 177 -9.24 -0.03 -15.23
C GLY A 177 -8.60 -0.63 -13.97
N LEU A 178 -7.45 -0.10 -13.55
CA LEU A 178 -6.77 -0.54 -12.33
C LEU A 178 -7.60 -0.23 -11.07
N ALA A 179 -8.25 0.94 -11.02
CA ALA A 179 -9.09 1.34 -9.89
C ALA A 179 -10.42 0.56 -9.80
N GLU A 180 -10.99 0.15 -10.93
CA GLU A 180 -12.16 -0.72 -10.97
C GLU A 180 -11.79 -2.15 -10.55
N ASN A 181 -10.70 -2.69 -11.10
CA ASN A 181 -10.22 -4.02 -10.74
C ASN A 181 -9.87 -4.13 -9.26
N ALA A 182 -9.18 -3.14 -8.69
CA ALA A 182 -8.76 -3.16 -7.29
C ALA A 182 -9.93 -3.30 -6.29
N GLN A 183 -11.15 -2.90 -6.66
CA GLN A 183 -12.33 -3.01 -5.80
C GLN A 183 -12.96 -4.40 -5.79
N THR A 184 -12.66 -5.24 -6.79
CA THR A 184 -13.27 -6.56 -6.98
C THR A 184 -12.26 -7.71 -6.95
N ASP A 185 -10.96 -7.39 -7.04
CA ASP A 185 -9.89 -8.35 -7.04
C ASP A 185 -9.77 -9.07 -5.68
N PRO A 186 -9.91 -10.41 -5.64
CA PRO A 186 -9.79 -11.23 -4.43
C PRO A 186 -8.44 -11.11 -3.70
N ASP A 187 -7.40 -10.61 -4.38
CA ASP A 187 -6.12 -10.36 -3.73
C ASP A 187 -6.20 -9.21 -2.72
N TYR A 188 -7.13 -8.25 -2.89
CA TYR A 188 -7.29 -7.10 -1.98
C TYR A 188 -8.48 -7.22 -1.02
N THR A 189 -9.23 -8.31 -1.07
CA THR A 189 -10.29 -8.60 -0.11
C THR A 189 -9.74 -9.16 1.20
N LEU A 190 -10.57 -9.18 2.25
CA LEU A 190 -10.25 -9.89 3.48
C LEU A 190 -10.17 -11.39 3.15
N GLN A 191 -8.96 -11.92 3.23
CA GLN A 191 -8.73 -13.37 3.18
C GLN A 191 -8.81 -13.87 4.62
N GLU A 192 -9.35 -15.08 4.84
CA GLU A 192 -9.31 -15.73 6.16
C GLU A 192 -7.90 -15.58 6.72
N GLN A 193 -7.79 -14.90 7.86
CA GLN A 193 -6.50 -14.75 8.52
C GLN A 193 -5.98 -16.17 8.74
N MET A 194 -4.89 -16.55 8.06
CA MET A 194 -4.04 -17.61 8.59
C MET A 194 -3.76 -17.17 10.00
N GLN A 195 -4.22 -17.94 10.99
CA GLN A 195 -3.93 -17.66 12.39
C GLN A 195 -2.42 -17.48 12.46
N LEU A 196 -1.98 -16.23 12.61
CA LEU A 196 -0.61 -15.92 12.90
C LEU A 196 -0.43 -16.52 14.28
N ARG A 197 0.10 -17.74 14.33
CA ARG A 197 0.49 -18.33 15.59
C ARG A 197 1.48 -17.35 16.18
N ASN A 198 1.18 -16.86 17.38
CA ASN A 198 2.11 -16.06 18.14
C ASN A 198 3.43 -16.82 18.12
N ILE A 199 4.44 -16.20 17.56
CA ILE A 199 5.81 -16.67 17.68
C ILE A 199 6.08 -16.76 19.18
N ASP A 200 6.54 -17.92 19.65
CA ASP A 200 6.76 -18.16 21.06
C ASP A 200 7.68 -17.10 21.66
N LYS A 201 7.42 -16.72 22.92
CA LYS A 201 8.04 -15.58 23.62
C LYS A 201 9.50 -15.85 24.03
N THR A 202 10.34 -16.28 23.10
CA THR A 202 11.76 -16.46 23.36
C THR A 202 12.44 -15.09 23.43
N PRO A 203 13.38 -14.86 24.37
CA PRO A 203 14.12 -13.59 24.42
C PRO A 203 14.82 -13.33 23.08
N LEU A 204 14.58 -12.16 22.50
CA LEU A 204 15.22 -11.74 21.26
C LEU A 204 16.57 -11.09 21.58
N ASP A 205 17.64 -11.62 21.00
CA ASP A 205 18.95 -10.97 21.06
C ASP A 205 18.97 -9.74 20.15
N VAL A 206 19.90 -8.80 20.40
CA VAL A 206 19.99 -7.48 19.73
C VAL A 206 19.98 -7.56 18.20
N PHE A 207 20.43 -8.67 17.63
CA PHE A 207 20.50 -8.91 16.18
C PHE A 207 19.67 -10.11 15.71
N ASP A 208 18.89 -10.75 16.58
CA ASP A 208 18.19 -11.99 16.28
C ASP A 208 16.69 -11.86 16.54
N CYS A 209 15.99 -11.31 15.55
CA CYS A 209 14.53 -11.13 15.54
C CYS A 209 13.84 -12.20 14.68
N ALA A 210 14.43 -13.40 14.56
CA ALA A 210 14.04 -14.35 13.53
C ALA A 210 13.77 -15.75 14.09
N ILE A 211 12.67 -15.89 14.83
CA ILE A 211 12.01 -17.20 14.85
C ILE A 211 11.33 -17.36 13.49
N ALA A 212 11.82 -18.28 12.67
CA ALA A 212 11.23 -18.60 11.39
C ALA A 212 9.90 -19.36 11.63
N PRO A 213 8.73 -18.78 11.28
CA PRO A 213 7.45 -19.43 11.56
C PRO A 213 7.34 -20.79 10.87
N CYS A 214 8.04 -21.01 9.76
CA CYS A 214 8.07 -22.29 9.06
C CYS A 214 8.84 -23.41 9.78
N ILE A 215 9.66 -23.09 10.79
CA ILE A 215 10.35 -24.07 11.66
C ILE A 215 9.47 -24.37 12.89
N GLU A 216 8.97 -23.33 13.56
CA GLU A 216 8.18 -23.48 14.81
C GLU A 216 6.69 -23.79 14.58
N ALA A 217 6.07 -23.29 13.50
CA ALA A 217 4.66 -23.58 13.21
C ALA A 217 4.48 -24.92 12.49
N CYS A 218 5.56 -25.58 12.05
CA CYS A 218 5.49 -26.91 11.48
C CYS A 218 5.10 -27.92 12.58
N PRO A 219 3.97 -28.65 12.46
CA PRO A 219 3.52 -29.57 13.52
C PRO A 219 4.51 -30.69 13.87
N ILE A 220 5.47 -30.95 12.99
CA ILE A 220 6.54 -31.95 13.15
C ILE A 220 7.91 -31.31 13.39
N HIS A 221 7.97 -29.98 13.61
CA HIS A 221 9.20 -29.21 13.80
C HIS A 221 10.24 -29.42 12.68
N GLN A 222 9.79 -29.69 11.45
CA GLN A 222 10.68 -29.81 10.31
C GLN A 222 11.24 -28.43 9.95
N ASP A 223 12.56 -28.35 9.80
CA ASP A 223 13.26 -27.17 9.30
C ASP A 223 13.04 -27.02 7.78
N ILE A 224 11.86 -26.50 7.42
CA ILE A 224 11.46 -26.29 6.03
C ILE A 224 12.46 -25.40 5.27
N PRO A 225 12.98 -24.28 5.83
CA PRO A 225 14.04 -23.50 5.20
C PRO A 225 15.28 -24.32 4.84
N ALA A 226 15.83 -25.09 5.79
CA ALA A 226 17.00 -25.92 5.54
C ALA A 226 16.71 -27.00 4.48
N TYR A 227 15.53 -27.62 4.55
CA TYR A 227 15.08 -28.58 3.54
C TYR A 227 15.05 -27.97 2.12
N ILE A 228 14.44 -26.79 1.95
CA ILE A 228 14.35 -26.10 0.65
C ILE A 228 15.74 -25.69 0.15
N GLU A 229 16.62 -25.21 1.04
CA GLU A 229 17.98 -24.84 0.67
C GLU A 229 18.80 -26.06 0.22
N LEU A 230 18.76 -27.16 0.98
CA LEU A 230 19.52 -28.38 0.70
C LEU A 230 19.02 -29.08 -0.56
N THR A 231 17.70 -29.16 -0.76
CA THR A 231 17.11 -29.67 -2.01
C THR A 231 17.44 -28.77 -3.20
N GLY A 232 17.44 -27.44 -3.03
CA GLY A 232 17.89 -26.48 -4.04
C GLY A 232 19.38 -26.62 -4.41
N LYS A 233 20.20 -27.12 -3.48
CA LYS A 233 21.62 -27.46 -3.70
C LYS A 233 21.84 -28.91 -4.17
N GLY A 234 20.78 -29.71 -4.35
CA GLY A 234 20.85 -31.13 -4.74
C GLY A 234 21.34 -32.09 -3.65
N LYS A 235 21.38 -31.66 -2.38
CA LYS A 235 21.83 -32.43 -1.22
C LYS A 235 20.65 -33.16 -0.55
N TYR A 236 20.08 -34.15 -1.24
CA TYR A 236 18.84 -34.81 -0.79
C TYR A 236 19.01 -35.64 0.48
N GLU A 237 20.15 -36.31 0.68
CA GLU A 237 20.41 -37.11 1.89
C GLU A 237 20.56 -36.23 3.13
N GLU A 238 21.13 -35.03 3.01
CA GLU A 238 21.25 -34.07 4.11
C GLU A 238 19.92 -33.39 4.45
N ALA A 239 18.93 -33.46 3.54
CA ALA A 239 17.64 -32.79 3.69
C ALA A 239 16.59 -33.65 4.42
N LEU A 240 16.75 -34.98 4.48
CA LEU A 240 15.82 -35.92 5.13
C LEU A 240 16.09 -36.08 6.62
#